data_AF-A0A9W9NVA8-F1
#
_entry.id   AF-A0A9W9NVA8-F1
#
_cell.length_a   1.000
_cell.length_b   1.000
_cell.length_c   1.000
_cell.angle_alpha   90.00
_cell.angle_beta   90.00
_cell.angle_gamma   90.00
#
_symmetry.space_group_name_H-M   'P 1'
#
loop_
_entity.id
_entity.type
_entity.pdbx_description
1 polymer ?
#
loop_
_entity_poly.entity_id
_entity_poly.type
_entity_poly.pdbx_seq_one_letter_code
_entity_poly.pdbx_strand_id
1 'polypeptide(L)'
;MLLTTLSPSQGLITTFLVYWTGWIIYARFFHPLHNILGPFLSSISRAWLVYKSARGDMEYTQCALHKRYGHLARIAPNEISCSGPSEIKTVFYDAWGSNKVNKGYEGHFQSCDENSYTERRVLEPEDAISSCTQSLCDTMREFSRSKSKVDLAL
;
A
#
# COMPACT_ATOMS: atom_id res chain seq x y z
N MET A 1 10.95 -54.51 2.42
CA MET A 1 11.94 -54.34 1.34
C MET A 1 11.58 -53.22 0.35
N LEU A 2 11.08 -52.05 0.79
CA LEU A 2 10.74 -50.93 -0.13
C LEU A 2 11.04 -49.52 0.43
N LEU A 3 11.83 -49.36 1.50
CA LEU A 3 12.02 -48.04 2.14
C LEU A 3 13.45 -47.51 2.22
N THR A 4 14.43 -48.12 1.54
CA THR A 4 15.84 -47.67 1.70
C THR A 4 16.64 -47.74 0.41
N THR A 5 16.33 -46.88 -0.56
CA THR A 5 17.31 -46.38 -1.55
C THR A 5 16.98 -44.95 -1.98
N LEU A 6 16.50 -44.09 -1.07
CA LEU A 6 16.44 -42.65 -1.34
C LEU A 6 17.79 -42.06 -0.93
N SER A 7 18.56 -41.63 -1.91
CA SER A 7 19.79 -40.87 -1.68
C SER A 7 19.50 -39.69 -0.74
N PRO A 8 20.47 -39.23 0.08
CA PRO A 8 20.23 -38.16 1.07
C PRO A 8 19.66 -36.88 0.45
N SER A 9 19.92 -36.63 -0.84
CA SER A 9 19.31 -35.53 -1.60
C SER A 9 17.80 -35.66 -1.76
N GLN A 10 17.25 -36.86 -1.92
CA GLN A 10 15.81 -37.07 -2.06
C GLN A 10 15.05 -36.95 -0.73
N GLY A 11 15.70 -37.26 0.41
CA GLY A 11 15.16 -37.00 1.74
C GLY A 11 14.97 -35.50 2.04
N LEU A 12 15.92 -34.67 1.60
CA LEU A 12 15.83 -33.21 1.75
C LEU A 12 14.70 -32.63 0.89
N ILE A 13 14.58 -33.08 -0.36
CA ILE A 13 13.54 -32.62 -1.28
C ILE A 13 12.15 -32.98 -0.76
N THR A 14 11.95 -34.21 -0.29
CA THR A 14 10.65 -34.66 0.23
C THR A 14 10.25 -33.90 1.50
N THR A 15 11.18 -33.70 2.44
CA THR A 15 10.93 -32.91 3.66
C THR A 15 10.57 -31.47 3.34
N PHE A 16 11.28 -30.85 2.39
CA PHE A 16 10.99 -29.50 1.92
C PHE A 16 9.59 -29.41 1.31
N LEU A 17 9.22 -30.34 0.42
CA LEU A 17 7.89 -30.37 -0.19
C LEU A 17 6.77 -30.55 0.84
N VAL A 18 6.95 -31.44 1.83
CA VAL A 18 5.97 -31.65 2.91
C VAL A 18 5.82 -30.39 3.76
N TYR A 19 6.94 -29.74 4.12
CA TYR A 19 6.93 -28.49 4.87
C TYR A 19 6.18 -27.39 4.12
N TRP A 20 6.48 -27.17 2.84
CA TRP A 20 5.81 -26.16 2.02
C TRP A 20 4.32 -26.45 1.84
N THR A 21 3.96 -27.71 1.63
CA THR A 21 2.55 -28.12 1.51
C THR A 21 1.79 -27.88 2.81
N GLY A 22 2.39 -28.25 3.96
CA GLY A 22 1.83 -27.96 5.28
C GLY A 22 1.68 -26.47 5.55
N TRP A 23 2.68 -25.67 5.18
CA TRP A 23 2.63 -24.21 5.29
C TRP A 23 1.51 -23.59 4.45
N ILE A 24 1.34 -24.02 3.20
CA ILE A 24 0.27 -23.52 2.30
C ILE A 24 -1.11 -23.85 2.88
N ILE A 25 -1.29 -25.06 3.41
CA ILE A 25 -2.55 -25.47 4.05
C ILE A 25 -2.81 -24.62 5.31
N TYR A 26 -1.80 -24.44 6.16
CA TYR A 26 -1.91 -23.58 7.34
C TYR A 26 -2.28 -22.14 6.99
N ALA A 27 -1.55 -21.52 6.07
CA ALA A 27 -1.74 -20.13 5.66
C ALA A 27 -3.10 -19.88 4.98
N ARG A 28 -3.68 -20.93 4.36
CA ARG A 28 -4.97 -20.84 3.67
C ARG A 28 -6.16 -21.12 4.57
N PHE A 29 -6.08 -22.12 5.45
CA PHE A 29 -7.24 -22.64 6.20
C PHE A 29 -7.22 -22.31 7.69
N PHE A 30 -6.05 -22.33 8.33
CA PHE A 30 -5.93 -22.13 9.77
C PHE A 30 -5.54 -20.70 10.15
N HIS A 31 -5.25 -19.85 9.16
CA HIS A 31 -4.93 -18.45 9.41
C HIS A 31 -6.17 -17.68 9.91
N PRO A 32 -6.05 -16.81 10.92
CA PRO A 32 -7.19 -16.02 11.42
C PRO A 32 -7.85 -15.14 10.34
N LEU A 33 -7.11 -14.82 9.27
CA LEU A 33 -7.60 -14.04 8.12
C LEU A 33 -8.14 -14.92 6.96
N HIS A 34 -8.42 -16.22 7.16
CA HIS A 34 -8.91 -17.11 6.10
C HIS A 34 -10.29 -16.72 5.55
N ASN A 35 -11.12 -16.03 6.36
CA ASN A 35 -12.45 -15.54 5.98
C ASN A 35 -12.39 -14.48 4.88
N ILE A 36 -11.24 -13.82 4.69
CA ILE A 36 -11.08 -12.74 3.73
C ILE A 36 -10.57 -13.33 2.43
N LEU A 37 -11.35 -13.14 1.37
CA LEU A 37 -11.07 -13.67 0.04
C LEU A 37 -9.95 -12.85 -0.63
N GLY A 38 -9.08 -13.53 -1.36
CA GLY A 38 -7.97 -12.91 -2.08
C GLY A 38 -7.25 -13.90 -3.01
N PRO A 39 -6.34 -13.40 -3.86
CA PRO A 39 -5.57 -14.25 -4.76
C PRO A 39 -4.74 -15.29 -3.99
N PHE A 40 -4.57 -16.47 -4.58
CA PHE A 40 -3.88 -17.59 -3.93
C PHE A 40 -2.47 -17.24 -3.45
N LEU A 41 -1.73 -16.49 -4.29
CA LEU A 41 -0.35 -16.07 -4.01
C LEU A 41 -0.26 -15.07 -2.85
N SER A 42 -1.27 -14.22 -2.63
CA SER A 42 -1.27 -13.26 -1.52
C SER A 42 -1.49 -13.91 -0.16
N SER A 43 -2.08 -15.11 -0.13
CA SER A 43 -2.28 -15.86 1.11
C SER A 43 -1.00 -16.56 1.60
N ILE A 44 -0.08 -16.87 0.68
CA ILE A 44 1.12 -17.69 0.97
C ILE A 44 2.32 -16.82 1.30
N SER A 45 2.52 -15.71 0.59
CA SER A 45 3.70 -14.85 0.80
C SER A 45 3.47 -13.39 0.41
N ARG A 46 4.32 -12.51 0.93
CA ARG A 46 4.41 -11.10 0.53
C ARG A 46 4.99 -10.93 -0.89
N ALA A 47 5.49 -11.98 -1.52
CA ALA A 47 6.14 -11.90 -2.82
C ALA A 47 5.17 -11.41 -3.92
N TRP A 48 3.89 -11.76 -3.82
CA TRP A 48 2.86 -11.26 -4.75
C TRP A 48 2.75 -9.73 -4.72
N LEU A 49 2.75 -9.15 -3.51
CA LEU A 49 2.70 -7.70 -3.32
C LEU A 49 3.96 -7.04 -3.88
N VAL A 50 5.14 -7.57 -3.57
CA VAL A 50 6.42 -7.04 -4.08
C VAL A 50 6.47 -7.08 -5.60
N TYR A 51 6.03 -8.18 -6.21
CA TYR A 51 5.98 -8.31 -7.66
C TYR A 51 5.05 -7.27 -8.32
N LYS A 52 3.85 -7.08 -7.75
CA LYS A 52 2.89 -6.08 -8.24
C LYS A 52 3.36 -4.65 -8.01
N SER A 53 4.02 -4.39 -6.89
CA SER A 53 4.66 -3.10 -6.62
C SER A 53 5.79 -2.82 -7.61
N ALA A 54 6.62 -3.82 -7.91
CA ALA A 54 7.74 -3.68 -8.85
C ALA A 54 7.27 -3.48 -10.29
N ARG A 55 6.08 -3.98 -10.66
CA ARG A 55 5.45 -3.72 -11.95
C ARG A 55 4.78 -2.35 -12.05
N GLY A 56 4.48 -1.69 -10.92
CA GLY A 56 3.76 -0.42 -10.90
C GLY A 56 2.30 -0.55 -11.36
N ASP A 57 1.67 -1.74 -11.22
CA ASP A 57 0.28 -1.99 -11.59
C ASP A 57 -0.60 -2.24 -10.35
N MET A 58 -0.18 -1.75 -9.18
CA MET A 58 -0.80 -2.05 -7.90
C MET A 58 -2.20 -1.44 -7.79
N GLU A 59 -2.36 -0.20 -8.24
CA GLU A 59 -3.62 0.55 -8.20
C GLU A 59 -4.71 -0.13 -9.05
N TYR A 60 -4.37 -0.54 -10.27
CA TYR A 60 -5.29 -1.28 -11.14
C TYR A 60 -5.61 -2.65 -10.56
N THR A 61 -4.58 -3.32 -10.02
CA THR A 61 -4.73 -4.63 -9.39
C THR A 61 -5.64 -4.54 -8.17
N GLN A 62 -5.46 -3.57 -7.28
CA GLN A 62 -6.32 -3.35 -6.11
C GLN A 62 -7.76 -3.04 -6.52
N CYS A 63 -7.96 -2.18 -7.53
CA CYS A 63 -9.29 -1.91 -8.08
C CYS A 63 -9.96 -3.19 -8.60
N ALA A 64 -9.22 -4.03 -9.34
CA ALA A 64 -9.72 -5.31 -9.84
C ALA A 64 -10.02 -6.32 -8.71
N LEU A 65 -9.19 -6.36 -7.66
CA LEU A 65 -9.45 -7.20 -6.49
C LEU A 65 -10.72 -6.75 -5.77
N HIS A 66 -10.91 -5.44 -5.55
CA HIS A 66 -12.11 -4.93 -4.91
C HIS A 66 -13.37 -5.15 -5.74
N LYS A 67 -13.27 -5.08 -7.07
CA LYS A 67 -14.37 -5.48 -7.98
C LYS A 67 -14.72 -6.96 -7.88
N ARG A 68 -13.73 -7.83 -7.61
CA ARG A 68 -13.91 -9.30 -7.60
C ARG A 68 -14.30 -9.86 -6.23
N TYR A 69 -13.68 -9.37 -5.16
CA TYR A 69 -13.80 -9.89 -3.80
C TYR A 69 -14.61 -8.97 -2.87
N GLY A 70 -14.94 -7.75 -3.32
CA GLY A 70 -15.73 -6.78 -2.58
C GLY A 70 -14.87 -5.81 -1.75
N HIS A 71 -15.46 -5.30 -0.67
CA HIS A 71 -14.87 -4.25 0.17
C HIS A 71 -13.57 -4.66 0.86
N LEU A 72 -13.36 -5.97 1.07
CA LEU A 72 -12.19 -6.53 1.73
C LEU A 72 -11.47 -7.50 0.80
N ALA A 73 -10.19 -7.23 0.54
CA ALA A 73 -9.35 -8.09 -0.29
C ALA A 73 -8.01 -8.36 0.38
N ARG A 74 -7.60 -9.63 0.46
CA ARG A 74 -6.32 -10.03 1.06
C ARG A 74 -5.16 -9.75 0.10
N ILE A 75 -4.26 -8.84 0.46
CA ILE A 75 -3.11 -8.42 -0.35
C ILE A 75 -1.81 -9.11 0.06
N ALA A 76 -1.66 -9.42 1.36
CA ALA A 76 -0.55 -10.22 1.87
C ALA A 76 -1.03 -11.16 2.98
N PRO A 77 -0.19 -12.09 3.48
CA PRO A 77 -0.63 -13.05 4.50
C PRO A 77 -1.20 -12.36 5.74
N ASN A 78 -0.60 -11.23 6.13
CA ASN A 78 -0.99 -10.42 7.29
C ASN A 78 -1.50 -9.02 6.90
N GLU A 79 -1.84 -8.77 5.63
CA GLU A 79 -2.29 -7.45 5.17
C GLU A 79 -3.56 -7.56 4.32
N ILE A 80 -4.50 -6.65 4.60
CA ILE A 80 -5.82 -6.58 3.97
C ILE A 80 -6.00 -5.18 3.40
N SER A 81 -6.54 -5.10 2.20
CA SER A 81 -7.05 -3.86 1.61
C SER A 81 -8.52 -3.70 1.93
N CYS A 82 -8.89 -2.53 2.43
CA CYS A 82 -10.26 -2.15 2.74
C CYS A 82 -10.68 -0.99 1.84
N SER A 83 -11.88 -1.05 1.27
CA SER A 83 -12.46 0.05 0.47
C SER A 83 -13.84 0.51 0.94
N GLY A 84 -14.46 -0.21 1.88
CA GLY A 84 -15.77 0.15 2.42
C GLY A 84 -15.69 1.19 3.55
N PRO A 85 -16.70 2.06 3.69
CA PRO A 85 -16.69 3.15 4.66
C PRO A 85 -16.73 2.67 6.12
N SER A 86 -17.40 1.54 6.39
CA SER A 86 -17.50 0.96 7.74
C SER A 86 -16.17 0.37 8.20
N GLU A 87 -15.47 -0.30 7.30
CA GLU A 87 -14.20 -0.96 7.54
C GLU A 87 -13.06 0.05 7.69
N ILE A 88 -13.08 1.11 6.86
CA ILE A 88 -12.19 2.25 7.02
C ILE A 88 -12.40 2.88 8.40
N LYS A 89 -13.64 3.00 8.88
CA LYS A 89 -13.88 3.60 10.20
C LYS A 89 -13.17 2.82 11.31
N THR A 90 -13.33 1.50 11.33
CA THR A 90 -12.68 0.63 12.33
C THR A 90 -11.16 0.63 12.20
N VAL A 91 -10.61 0.48 10.99
CA VAL A 91 -9.15 0.41 10.82
C VAL A 91 -8.50 1.76 11.05
N PHE A 92 -9.06 2.82 10.48
CA PHE A 92 -8.43 4.13 10.46
C PHE A 92 -8.65 4.89 11.78
N TYR A 93 -9.88 4.97 12.31
CA TYR A 93 -10.10 5.80 13.50
C TYR A 93 -9.57 5.15 14.78
N ASP A 94 -9.71 3.83 14.94
CA ASP A 94 -9.21 3.15 16.16
C ASP A 94 -7.67 3.05 16.17
N ALA A 95 -7.05 2.83 15.00
CA ALA A 95 -5.59 2.76 14.90
C ALA A 95 -4.90 4.13 14.87
N TRP A 96 -5.53 5.15 14.28
CA TRP A 96 -4.94 6.49 14.17
C TRP A 96 -5.12 7.30 15.44
N GLY A 97 -6.25 7.14 16.14
CA GLY A 97 -6.48 7.79 17.44
C GLY A 97 -5.56 7.30 18.56
N SER A 98 -4.87 6.17 18.39
CA SER A 98 -4.05 5.57 19.44
C SER A 98 -2.60 6.06 19.52
N ASN A 99 -2.18 7.10 18.77
CA ASN A 99 -0.80 7.63 18.79
C ASN A 99 0.30 6.57 18.55
N LYS A 100 -0.09 5.42 17.97
CA LYS A 100 0.79 4.28 17.66
C LYS A 100 1.34 4.34 16.24
N VAL A 101 0.90 5.29 15.43
CA VAL A 101 1.36 5.46 14.06
C VAL A 101 2.71 6.17 14.10
N ASN A 102 3.78 5.38 13.90
CA ASN A 102 5.14 5.79 13.56
C ASN A 102 5.69 7.06 14.23
N LYS A 103 6.27 6.89 15.43
CA LYS A 103 7.15 7.88 16.07
C LYS A 103 8.61 7.82 15.58
N GLY A 104 8.85 7.19 14.43
CA GLY A 104 10.21 6.72 14.06
C GLY A 104 11.15 7.76 13.47
N TYR A 105 10.63 8.86 12.90
CA TYR A 105 11.45 9.84 12.18
C TYR A 105 10.97 11.26 12.45
N GLU A 106 11.90 12.12 12.86
CA GLU A 106 11.68 13.56 12.94
C GLU A 106 11.38 14.09 11.53
N GLY A 107 10.38 14.96 11.39
CA GLY A 107 9.96 15.46 10.08
C GLY A 107 8.94 14.59 9.33
N HIS A 108 8.47 13.47 9.88
CA HIS A 108 7.48 12.62 9.21
C HIS A 108 6.13 13.34 9.01
N PHE A 109 5.54 13.26 7.81
CA PHE A 109 4.28 13.95 7.49
C PHE A 109 3.09 13.52 8.36
N GLN A 110 3.15 12.32 8.96
CA GLN A 110 2.08 11.77 9.77
C GLN A 110 2.26 12.02 11.28
N SER A 111 3.24 12.85 11.69
CA SER A 111 3.35 13.28 13.08
C SER A 111 2.14 14.13 13.46
N CYS A 112 1.38 13.71 14.47
CA CYS A 112 0.24 14.47 15.01
C CYS A 112 0.66 15.53 16.04
N ASP A 113 1.83 16.15 15.85
CA ASP A 113 2.22 17.31 16.64
C ASP A 113 1.77 18.57 15.91
N GLU A 114 0.79 19.27 16.48
CA GLU A 114 0.06 20.34 15.82
C GLU A 114 0.93 21.58 15.56
N ASN A 115 1.88 21.86 16.46
CA ASN A 115 2.77 23.02 16.33
C ASN A 115 3.77 22.82 15.19
N SER A 116 4.51 21.71 15.20
CA SER A 116 5.49 21.40 14.14
C SER A 116 4.83 21.13 12.79
N TYR A 117 3.56 20.71 12.78
CA TYR A 117 2.79 20.55 11.55
C TYR A 117 2.36 21.91 10.96
N THR A 118 1.91 22.84 11.80
CA THR A 118 1.50 24.19 11.37
C THR A 118 2.68 24.97 10.80
N GLU A 119 3.82 24.92 11.48
CA GLU A 119 5.04 25.60 11.03
C GLU A 119 5.47 25.14 9.62
N ARG A 120 5.57 23.82 9.41
CA ARG A 120 6.02 23.25 8.13
C ARG A 120 5.04 23.39 6.97
N ARG A 121 3.73 23.37 7.23
CA ARG A 121 2.70 23.38 6.16
C ARG A 121 2.14 24.74 5.84
N VAL A 122 2.18 25.67 6.80
CA VAL A 122 1.54 26.97 6.66
C VAL A 122 2.59 28.07 6.60
N LEU A 123 3.47 28.15 7.61
CA LEU A 123 4.40 29.27 7.73
C LEU A 123 5.59 29.14 6.76
N GLU A 124 6.30 28.01 6.76
CA GLU A 124 7.47 27.85 5.88
C GLU A 124 7.20 28.02 4.38
N PRO A 125 6.09 27.51 3.80
CA PRO A 125 5.85 27.63 2.36
C PRO A 125 5.17 28.94 1.94
N GLU A 126 4.74 29.81 2.87
CA GLU A 126 3.91 30.99 2.54
C GLU A 126 4.59 31.93 1.53
N ASP A 127 5.89 32.17 1.73
CA ASP A 127 6.69 33.03 0.87
C ASP A 127 6.90 32.38 -0.51
N ALA A 128 7.19 31.08 -0.54
CA ALA A 128 7.39 30.34 -1.77
C ALA A 128 6.10 30.28 -2.60
N ILE A 129 4.95 30.04 -1.95
CA ILE A 129 3.63 30.06 -2.58
C ILE A 129 3.31 31.45 -3.12
N SER A 130 3.57 32.50 -2.33
CA SER A 130 3.32 33.88 -2.75
C SER A 130 4.16 34.26 -3.96
N SER A 131 5.44 33.87 -3.99
CA SER A 131 6.34 34.10 -5.13
C SER A 131 5.90 33.35 -6.41
N CYS A 132 5.54 32.07 -6.29
CA CYS A 132 5.02 31.29 -7.41
C CYS A 132 3.68 31.85 -7.92
N THR A 133 2.81 32.28 -7.01
CA THR A 133 1.51 32.87 -7.35
C THR A 133 1.66 34.20 -8.08
N GLN A 134 2.59 35.06 -7.64
CA GLN A 134 2.90 36.31 -8.33
C GLN A 134 3.43 36.06 -9.74
N SER A 135 4.41 35.15 -9.88
CA SER A 135 4.98 34.77 -11.17
C SER A 135 3.91 34.22 -12.12
N LEU A 136 3.01 33.37 -11.61
CA LEU A 136 1.87 32.85 -12.37
C LEU A 136 0.92 33.97 -12.81
N CYS A 137 0.56 34.88 -11.90
CA CYS A 137 -0.32 36.00 -12.20
C CYS A 137 0.27 36.93 -13.26
N ASP A 138 1.57 37.20 -13.19
CA ASP A 138 2.25 38.06 -14.16
C ASP A 138 2.32 37.42 -15.54
N THR A 139 2.62 36.12 -15.58
CA THR A 139 2.57 35.32 -16.81
C THR A 139 1.16 35.32 -17.42
N MET A 140 0.11 35.15 -16.60
CA MET A 140 -1.28 35.22 -17.07
C MET A 140 -1.66 36.62 -17.58
N ARG A 141 -1.15 37.70 -16.96
CA ARG A 141 -1.36 39.08 -17.43
C ARG A 141 -0.72 39.32 -18.79
N GLU A 142 0.48 38.81 -19.01
CA GLU A 142 1.16 38.90 -20.30
C GLU A 142 0.38 38.17 -21.40
N PHE A 143 -0.07 36.94 -21.13
CA PHE A 143 -0.90 36.19 -22.08
C PHE A 143 -2.24 36.86 -22.38
N SER A 144 -2.86 37.48 -21.37
CA SER A 144 -4.10 38.26 -21.57
C SER A 144 -3.88 39.44 -22.52
N ARG A 145 -2.73 40.12 -22.42
CA ARG A 145 -2.37 41.23 -23.31
C ARG A 145 -1.99 40.77 -24.72
N SER A 146 -1.27 39.66 -24.86
CA SER A 146 -0.83 39.15 -26.17
C SER A 146 -1.95 38.43 -26.95
N LYS A 147 -3.05 38.04 -26.28
CA LYS A 147 -4.16 37.24 -26.83
C LYS A 147 -3.73 35.90 -27.47
N SER A 148 -2.59 35.35 -27.08
CA SER A 148 -2.13 34.05 -27.57
C SER A 148 -2.92 32.90 -26.92
N LYS A 149 -3.29 31.88 -27.70
CA LYS A 149 -3.81 30.62 -27.15
C LYS A 149 -2.67 29.85 -26.46
N VAL A 150 -2.90 29.43 -25.22
CA VAL A 150 -1.98 28.60 -24.44
C VAL A 150 -2.62 27.24 -24.23
N ASP A 151 -1.90 26.18 -24.59
CA ASP A 151 -2.32 24.80 -24.31
C ASP A 151 -1.94 24.45 -22.87
N LEU A 152 -2.94 24.10 -22.06
CA LEU A 152 -2.78 23.76 -20.64
C LEU A 152 -2.55 22.27 -20.41
N ALA A 153 -2.69 21.46 -21.45
CA ALA A 153 -2.46 20.02 -21.42
C ALA A 153 -1.04 19.73 -21.94
N LEU A 154 -0.06 19.92 -21.08
CA LEU A 154 1.30 19.43 -21.29
C LEU A 154 1.54 18.25 -20.34
#